data_AF-A0A6N3QU08-F1
#
_entry.id   AF-A0A6N3QU08-F1
#
_cell.length_a   1.000
_cell.length_b   1.000
_cell.length_c   1.000
_cell.angle_alpha   90.00
_cell.angle_beta   90.00
_cell.angle_gamma   90.00
#
_symmetry.space_group_name_H-M   'P 1'
#
loop_
_entity.id
_entity.type
_entity.pdbx_description
1 polymer ?
#
loop_
_entity_poly.entity_id
_entity_poly.type
_entity_poly.pdbx_seq_one_letter_code
_entity_poly.pdbx_strand_id
1 'polypeptide(L)'
;MLPVNNPPLSTGNVSFYRTTSIDNVHNNYLSEWVEWTKNSISGENRETAFTRLQLCLENSETSLDLSCLGLRSLPRLPDNLDEINVSNNQLSMLPELPRALKELNASSNQLSALPELPVSLEYINVSDNHLFALPELPASLEYINVSDNHLSVLPRLPMSLELLDAARNALEVIPDFPERDDHIIRIFWLNQNRITAIPESILGLSSDSVVNLRENQLSPRIMQTLLQQTAQPDYHGPQIYFSMSDGQQNTFHRPLADAVTAWFPENKQSDVSQIWHAFEHEEHANTFSAFLDRLSDTVSARNTSGFREQVAAWLEKLSASAELRQQSFTVAADATESCEDRVALTWNNLRKTLLVHQASEGLFDNDTGALLSLGREMFRLEILEDIARDKVRTLHFVDEIEVYLAFQTMLAEKLQLSTAVKEMRFYGVSGVTANDLRTAEAMVRSREENEFTDWFSLWGPWHAVLKRTEADRWALAEEQKYEMLENEYPQRVADRLKASV
;
A
#
# COMPACT_ATOMS: atom_id res chain seq x y z
N MET A 1 -7.82 -51.00 88.22
CA MET A 1 -8.58 -51.03 86.95
C MET A 1 -9.60 -49.91 87.01
N LEU A 2 -9.30 -48.80 86.34
CA LEU A 2 -10.12 -47.59 86.18
C LEU A 2 -9.84 -47.02 84.77
N PRO A 3 -10.77 -46.24 84.19
CA PRO A 3 -11.10 -46.30 82.76
C PRO A 3 -10.36 -45.28 81.88
N VAL A 4 -10.51 -45.49 80.57
CA VAL A 4 -9.86 -44.81 79.44
C VAL A 4 -10.33 -43.36 79.28
N ASN A 5 -9.37 -42.44 79.09
CA ASN A 5 -9.54 -41.01 78.80
C ASN A 5 -9.20 -40.70 77.34
N ASN A 6 -10.00 -39.89 76.66
CA ASN A 6 -9.64 -39.16 75.44
C ASN A 6 -10.16 -37.71 75.55
N PRO A 7 -9.33 -36.67 75.35
CA PRO A 7 -9.77 -35.27 75.42
C PRO A 7 -10.21 -34.70 74.05
N PRO A 8 -11.02 -33.62 74.00
CA PRO A 8 -11.45 -32.98 72.76
C PRO A 8 -10.46 -31.91 72.25
N LEU A 9 -10.48 -31.71 70.93
CA LEU A 9 -9.65 -30.78 70.16
C LEU A 9 -10.04 -29.31 70.38
N SER A 10 -8.99 -28.48 70.42
CA SER A 10 -8.97 -27.03 70.52
C SER A 10 -9.61 -26.34 69.31
N THR A 11 -10.56 -25.43 69.54
CA THR A 11 -11.05 -24.45 68.57
C THR A 11 -10.15 -23.21 68.60
N GLY A 12 -9.21 -23.13 67.66
CA GLY A 12 -8.45 -21.92 67.36
C GLY A 12 -9.23 -21.01 66.42
N ASN A 13 -9.35 -19.74 66.81
CA ASN A 13 -9.87 -18.64 66.01
C ASN A 13 -9.24 -18.56 64.60
N VAL A 14 -10.07 -18.53 63.56
CA VAL A 14 -9.70 -18.02 62.23
C VAL A 14 -10.54 -16.77 61.97
N SER A 15 -9.84 -15.68 61.66
CA SER A 15 -10.37 -14.32 61.60
C SER A 15 -11.25 -14.04 60.38
N PHE A 16 -12.45 -13.49 60.62
CA PHE A 16 -13.38 -12.91 59.63
C PHE A 16 -12.96 -11.48 59.21
N TYR A 17 -11.89 -11.32 58.42
CA TYR A 17 -11.50 -10.01 57.87
C TYR A 17 -11.39 -9.96 56.34
N ARG A 18 -11.73 -11.03 55.61
CA ARG A 18 -11.60 -11.06 54.13
C ARG A 18 -12.86 -10.70 53.34
N THR A 19 -14.06 -10.83 53.90
CA THR A 19 -15.31 -10.63 53.13
C THR A 19 -15.74 -9.16 53.05
N THR A 20 -15.61 -8.40 54.13
CA THR A 20 -16.03 -6.98 54.16
C THR A 20 -15.22 -6.06 53.24
N SER A 21 -13.98 -6.41 52.90
CA SER A 21 -13.12 -5.58 52.05
C SER A 21 -13.44 -5.72 50.55
N ILE A 22 -13.85 -6.90 50.09
CA ILE A 22 -14.16 -7.16 48.67
C ILE A 22 -15.51 -6.55 48.31
N ASP A 23 -16.50 -6.71 49.19
CA ASP A 23 -17.84 -6.12 49.05
C ASP A 23 -17.76 -4.58 48.98
N ASN A 24 -16.85 -3.96 49.74
CA ASN A 24 -16.69 -2.51 49.75
C ASN A 24 -16.06 -1.96 48.45
N VAL A 25 -15.13 -2.71 47.84
CA VAL A 25 -14.51 -2.33 46.55
C VAL A 25 -15.50 -2.50 45.41
N HIS A 26 -16.26 -3.61 45.37
CA HIS A 26 -17.33 -3.82 44.40
C HIS A 26 -18.41 -2.73 44.48
N ASN A 27 -18.83 -2.38 45.69
CA ASN A 27 -19.82 -1.31 45.90
C ASN A 27 -19.30 0.07 45.45
N ASN A 28 -18.00 0.33 45.54
CA ASN A 28 -17.44 1.59 45.05
C ASN A 28 -17.49 1.68 43.51
N TYR A 29 -17.02 0.65 42.80
CA TYR A 29 -17.10 0.58 41.33
C TYR A 29 -18.54 0.77 40.82
N LEU A 30 -19.49 0.04 41.42
CA LEU A 30 -20.88 0.09 40.99
C LEU A 30 -21.50 1.49 41.17
N SER A 31 -21.15 2.18 42.25
CA SER A 31 -21.64 3.55 42.51
C SER A 31 -21.14 4.57 41.48
N GLU A 32 -19.85 4.51 41.14
CA GLU A 32 -19.22 5.37 40.12
C GLU A 32 -19.80 5.08 38.73
N TRP A 33 -19.99 3.80 38.38
CA TRP A 33 -20.53 3.39 37.08
C TRP A 33 -22.00 3.80 36.90
N VAL A 34 -22.81 3.75 37.96
CA VAL A 34 -24.20 4.25 37.92
C VAL A 34 -24.24 5.76 37.66
N GLU A 35 -23.34 6.53 38.29
CA GLU A 35 -23.25 7.97 38.05
C GLU A 35 -22.77 8.29 36.63
N TRP A 36 -21.74 7.57 36.15
CA TRP A 36 -21.24 7.68 34.79
C TRP A 36 -22.33 7.37 33.74
N THR A 37 -23.15 6.35 33.97
CA THR A 37 -24.24 5.96 33.05
C THR A 37 -25.33 7.03 32.98
N LYS A 38 -25.65 7.70 34.10
CA LYS A 38 -26.63 8.80 34.14
C LYS A 38 -26.21 10.02 33.32
N ASN A 39 -24.90 10.23 33.17
CA ASN A 39 -24.33 11.32 32.38
C ASN A 39 -24.22 10.98 30.88
N SER A 40 -25.04 10.04 30.38
CA SER A 40 -25.06 9.65 28.97
C SER A 40 -25.54 10.81 28.06
N ILE A 41 -24.87 10.96 26.93
CA ILE A 41 -25.22 11.91 25.87
C ILE A 41 -25.91 11.15 24.73
N SER A 42 -26.73 11.83 23.93
CA SER A 42 -27.38 11.23 22.77
C SER A 42 -26.36 10.58 21.83
N GLY A 43 -26.55 9.29 21.54
CA GLY A 43 -25.66 8.48 20.70
C GLY A 43 -24.72 7.55 21.46
N GLU A 44 -24.63 7.63 22.79
CA GLU A 44 -23.80 6.74 23.60
C GLU A 44 -24.59 5.53 24.17
N ASN A 45 -24.04 4.33 24.04
CA ASN A 45 -24.61 3.10 24.61
C ASN A 45 -24.03 2.77 26.00
N ARG A 46 -24.08 3.74 26.93
CA ARG A 46 -23.54 3.57 28.29
C ARG A 46 -24.23 2.48 29.11
N GLU A 47 -25.52 2.23 28.90
CA GLU A 47 -26.25 1.16 29.59
C GLU A 47 -25.70 -0.23 29.24
N THR A 48 -25.36 -0.43 27.96
CA THR A 48 -24.70 -1.66 27.51
C THR A 48 -23.30 -1.77 28.12
N ALA A 49 -22.52 -0.68 28.11
CA ALA A 49 -21.20 -0.66 28.73
C ALA A 49 -21.26 -0.98 30.24
N PHE A 50 -22.22 -0.40 30.97
CA PHE A 50 -22.47 -0.68 32.37
C PHE A 50 -22.75 -2.17 32.61
N THR A 51 -23.59 -2.77 31.78
CA THR A 51 -23.92 -4.21 31.88
C THR A 51 -22.67 -5.07 31.67
N ARG A 52 -21.82 -4.74 30.69
CA ARG A 52 -20.57 -5.47 30.43
C ARG A 52 -19.55 -5.31 31.56
N LEU A 53 -19.41 -4.09 32.11
CA LEU A 53 -18.56 -3.82 33.28
C LEU A 53 -19.02 -4.62 34.51
N GLN A 54 -20.34 -4.66 34.77
CA GLN A 54 -20.91 -5.41 35.87
C GLN A 54 -20.68 -6.92 35.71
N LEU A 55 -20.95 -7.48 34.53
CA LEU A 55 -20.71 -8.90 34.25
C LEU A 55 -19.24 -9.27 34.41
N CYS A 56 -18.33 -8.46 33.88
CA CYS A 56 -16.90 -8.66 34.00
C CYS A 56 -16.46 -8.71 35.48
N LEU A 57 -16.97 -7.78 36.30
CA LEU A 57 -16.67 -7.73 37.72
C LEU A 57 -17.27 -8.92 38.49
N GLU A 58 -18.54 -9.26 38.25
CA GLU A 58 -19.25 -10.36 38.92
C GLU A 58 -18.63 -11.73 38.60
N ASN A 59 -18.23 -11.94 37.35
CA ASN A 59 -17.61 -13.18 36.88
C ASN A 59 -16.10 -13.23 37.12
N SER A 60 -15.50 -12.13 37.59
CA SER A 60 -14.03 -11.98 37.70
C SER A 60 -13.32 -12.30 36.38
N GLU A 61 -13.87 -11.81 35.27
CA GLU A 61 -13.26 -11.94 33.94
C GLU A 61 -12.01 -11.06 33.85
N THR A 62 -11.03 -11.52 33.08
CA THR A 62 -9.77 -10.81 32.83
C THR A 62 -9.79 -10.02 31.52
N SER A 63 -10.82 -10.21 30.69
CA SER A 63 -10.98 -9.53 29.40
C SER A 63 -12.26 -8.70 29.41
N LEU A 64 -12.18 -7.45 28.93
CA LEU A 64 -13.30 -6.52 28.89
C LEU A 64 -13.42 -5.85 27.51
N ASP A 65 -14.56 -6.05 26.86
CA ASP A 65 -14.89 -5.44 25.56
C ASP A 65 -16.00 -4.39 25.69
N LEU A 66 -15.64 -3.12 25.47
CA LEU A 66 -16.52 -1.96 25.38
C LEU A 66 -16.47 -1.28 24.00
N SER A 67 -16.06 -2.01 22.97
CA SER A 67 -15.95 -1.50 21.59
C SER A 67 -17.31 -1.21 20.94
N CYS A 68 -17.33 -0.29 19.97
CA CYS A 68 -18.50 0.04 19.15
C CYS A 68 -19.73 0.55 19.92
N LEU A 69 -19.52 1.25 21.05
CA LEU A 69 -20.60 1.75 21.92
C LEU A 69 -20.81 3.27 21.81
N GLY A 70 -20.02 3.95 20.96
CA GLY A 70 -20.10 5.40 20.78
C GLY A 70 -19.68 6.20 22.04
N LEU A 71 -18.95 5.59 22.97
CA LEU A 71 -18.60 6.18 24.26
C LEU A 71 -17.69 7.39 24.10
N ARG A 72 -17.94 8.46 24.85
CA ARG A 72 -17.06 9.67 24.87
C ARG A 72 -16.10 9.73 26.04
N SER A 73 -16.39 8.97 27.09
CA SER A 73 -15.51 8.77 28.24
C SER A 73 -15.69 7.36 28.79
N LEU A 74 -14.69 6.90 29.55
CA LEU A 74 -14.77 5.64 30.31
C LEU A 74 -14.80 5.95 31.81
N PRO A 75 -15.48 5.12 32.62
CA PRO A 75 -15.34 5.16 34.06
C PRO A 75 -14.02 4.49 34.50
N ARG A 76 -13.77 4.45 35.81
CA ARG A 76 -12.69 3.63 36.37
C ARG A 76 -12.88 2.16 36.00
N LEU A 77 -11.81 1.52 35.56
CA LEU A 77 -11.81 0.13 35.10
C LEU A 77 -11.45 -0.83 36.26
N PRO A 78 -11.96 -2.08 36.24
CA PRO A 78 -11.55 -3.11 37.20
C PRO A 78 -10.03 -3.37 37.19
N ASP A 79 -9.44 -3.55 38.38
CA ASP A 79 -7.97 -3.66 38.52
C ASP A 79 -7.38 -5.01 38.03
N ASN A 80 -8.22 -6.04 37.82
CA ASN A 80 -7.81 -7.42 37.50
C ASN A 80 -7.86 -7.77 36.00
N LEU A 81 -7.87 -6.75 35.14
CA LEU A 81 -7.95 -6.96 33.70
C LEU A 81 -6.57 -7.20 33.08
N ASP A 82 -6.50 -8.25 32.27
CA ASP A 82 -5.37 -8.58 31.40
C ASP A 82 -5.58 -8.01 29.98
N GLU A 83 -6.83 -7.92 29.52
CA GLU A 83 -7.17 -7.47 28.16
C GLU A 83 -8.31 -6.44 28.18
N ILE A 84 -8.15 -5.34 27.44
CA ILE A 84 -9.17 -4.30 27.30
C ILE A 84 -9.33 -3.92 25.84
N ASN A 85 -10.55 -4.00 25.33
CA ASN A 85 -10.93 -3.47 24.02
C ASN A 85 -11.97 -2.34 24.18
N VAL A 86 -11.58 -1.13 23.82
CA VAL A 86 -12.42 0.09 23.81
C VAL A 86 -12.40 0.76 22.44
N SER A 87 -12.06 0.01 21.39
CA SER A 87 -11.96 0.51 20.02
C SER A 87 -13.30 0.97 19.44
N ASN A 88 -13.25 1.78 18.37
CA ASN A 88 -14.44 2.25 17.64
C ASN A 88 -15.42 3.01 18.56
N ASN A 89 -14.90 3.93 19.34
CA ASN A 89 -15.67 4.83 20.20
C ASN A 89 -15.33 6.29 19.86
N GLN A 90 -15.73 7.24 20.71
CA GLN A 90 -15.46 8.67 20.57
C GLN A 90 -14.65 9.18 21.77
N LEU A 91 -13.77 8.34 22.32
CA LEU A 91 -13.02 8.64 23.54
C LEU A 91 -11.97 9.72 23.25
N SER A 92 -11.98 10.77 24.06
CA SER A 92 -10.97 11.84 24.01
C SER A 92 -9.77 11.59 24.93
N MET A 93 -9.96 10.75 25.95
CA MET A 93 -8.95 10.33 26.92
C MET A 93 -9.28 8.93 27.47
N LEU A 94 -8.25 8.22 27.93
CA LEU A 94 -8.38 6.98 28.69
C LEU A 94 -8.24 7.26 30.21
N PRO A 95 -8.90 6.48 31.07
CA PRO A 95 -8.68 6.51 32.51
C PRO A 95 -7.32 5.86 32.86
N GLU A 96 -6.97 5.85 34.14
CA GLU A 96 -5.83 5.04 34.61
C GLU A 96 -6.04 3.57 34.23
N LEU A 97 -5.00 2.96 33.66
CA LEU A 97 -5.03 1.59 33.17
C LEU A 97 -4.74 0.60 34.32
N PRO A 98 -5.37 -0.59 34.32
CA PRO A 98 -5.06 -1.64 35.29
C PRO A 98 -3.58 -2.03 35.24
N ARG A 99 -2.96 -2.20 36.41
CA ARG A 99 -1.50 -2.43 36.51
C ARG A 99 -1.03 -3.76 35.93
N ALA A 100 -1.93 -4.73 35.82
CA ALA A 100 -1.65 -6.07 35.29
C ALA A 100 -2.02 -6.21 33.81
N LEU A 101 -2.49 -5.14 33.17
CA LEU A 101 -2.94 -5.17 31.78
C LEU A 101 -1.81 -5.61 30.86
N LYS A 102 -2.14 -6.51 29.95
CA LYS A 102 -1.24 -7.06 28.92
C LYS A 102 -1.62 -6.58 27.53
N GLU A 103 -2.91 -6.49 27.24
CA GLU A 103 -3.40 -6.08 25.94
C GLU A 103 -4.36 -4.90 26.04
N LEU A 104 -4.09 -3.86 25.26
CA LEU A 104 -4.98 -2.70 25.12
C LEU A 104 -5.27 -2.45 23.64
N ASN A 105 -6.54 -2.50 23.27
CA ASN A 105 -7.02 -1.98 21.99
C ASN A 105 -7.94 -0.77 22.22
N ALA A 106 -7.47 0.41 21.83
CA ALA A 106 -8.20 1.67 21.85
C ALA A 106 -8.19 2.36 20.47
N SER A 107 -8.10 1.57 19.39
CA SER A 107 -8.08 2.09 18.01
C SER A 107 -9.38 2.81 17.62
N SER A 108 -9.31 3.69 16.62
CA SER A 108 -10.47 4.42 16.09
C SER A 108 -11.24 5.16 17.19
N ASN A 109 -10.56 6.10 17.81
CA ASN A 109 -11.07 7.00 18.85
C ASN A 109 -10.60 8.44 18.56
N GLN A 110 -10.71 9.35 19.53
CA GLN A 110 -10.28 10.75 19.42
C GLN A 110 -9.22 11.08 20.47
N LEU A 111 -8.39 10.11 20.86
CA LEU A 111 -7.40 10.25 21.92
C LEU A 111 -6.35 11.26 21.52
N SER A 112 -6.12 12.26 22.38
CA SER A 112 -5.08 13.28 22.20
C SER A 112 -3.80 12.98 22.99
N ALA A 113 -3.91 12.14 24.02
CA ALA A 113 -2.81 11.66 24.84
C ALA A 113 -3.15 10.27 25.43
N LEU A 114 -2.12 9.53 25.81
CA LEU A 114 -2.24 8.27 26.56
C LEU A 114 -1.87 8.48 28.03
N PRO A 115 -2.48 7.72 28.96
CA PRO A 115 -2.03 7.63 30.34
C PRO A 115 -0.67 6.89 30.43
N GLU A 116 -0.09 6.83 31.62
CA GLU A 116 1.07 5.95 31.85
C GLU A 116 0.70 4.49 31.51
N LEU A 117 1.60 3.84 30.76
CA LEU A 117 1.39 2.47 30.32
C LEU A 117 1.78 1.48 31.43
N PRO A 118 0.98 0.44 31.68
CA PRO A 118 1.32 -0.62 32.63
C PRO A 118 2.63 -1.31 32.24
N VAL A 119 3.46 -1.62 33.24
CA VAL A 119 4.77 -2.29 33.03
C VAL A 119 4.66 -3.72 32.51
N SER A 120 3.46 -4.31 32.54
CA SER A 120 3.13 -5.65 32.03
C SER A 120 2.57 -5.63 30.61
N LEU A 121 2.42 -4.46 29.99
CA LEU A 121 1.77 -4.36 28.68
C LEU A 121 2.65 -5.02 27.60
N GLU A 122 2.06 -5.95 26.87
CA GLU A 122 2.70 -6.75 25.81
C GLU A 122 2.18 -6.29 24.43
N TYR A 123 0.89 -5.94 24.33
CA TYR A 123 0.22 -5.48 23.10
C TYR A 123 -0.50 -4.15 23.32
N ILE A 124 -0.27 -3.18 22.43
CA ILE A 124 -1.05 -1.95 22.37
C ILE A 124 -1.45 -1.59 20.94
N ASN A 125 -2.73 -1.31 20.74
CA ASN A 125 -3.25 -0.72 19.51
C ASN A 125 -4.03 0.56 19.83
N VAL A 126 -3.50 1.69 19.36
CA VAL A 126 -4.08 3.03 19.48
C VAL A 126 -4.09 3.73 18.11
N SER A 127 -4.18 2.95 17.03
CA SER A 127 -4.25 3.47 15.67
C SER A 127 -5.50 4.34 15.46
N ASP A 128 -5.46 5.22 14.46
CA ASP A 128 -6.61 6.08 14.09
C ASP A 128 -7.11 6.92 15.28
N ASN A 129 -6.23 7.80 15.76
CA ASN A 129 -6.44 8.71 16.90
C ASN A 129 -5.78 10.07 16.60
N HIS A 130 -5.67 10.95 17.61
CA HIS A 130 -5.07 12.29 17.49
C HIS A 130 -3.85 12.48 18.39
N LEU A 131 -3.05 11.42 18.60
CA LEU A 131 -1.89 11.44 19.47
C LEU A 131 -0.75 12.26 18.87
N PHE A 132 -0.17 13.15 19.65
CA PHE A 132 1.00 13.95 19.27
C PHE A 132 2.32 13.43 19.86
N ALA A 133 2.23 12.65 20.95
CA ALA A 133 3.35 12.01 21.62
C ALA A 133 2.89 10.72 22.30
N LEU A 134 3.85 9.82 22.55
CA LEU A 134 3.65 8.62 23.34
C LEU A 134 4.34 8.77 24.72
N PRO A 135 3.80 8.14 25.77
CA PRO A 135 4.50 7.96 27.04
C PRO A 135 5.69 7.00 26.87
N GLU A 136 6.48 6.80 27.93
CA GLU A 136 7.52 5.77 27.92
C GLU A 136 6.90 4.38 27.67
N LEU A 137 7.52 3.62 26.76
CA LEU A 137 7.06 2.27 26.43
C LEU A 137 7.58 1.28 27.46
N PRO A 138 6.75 0.35 27.95
CA PRO A 138 7.18 -0.66 28.90
C PRO A 138 8.16 -1.65 28.25
N ALA A 139 9.09 -2.16 29.05
CA ALA A 139 10.13 -3.08 28.57
C ALA A 139 9.61 -4.47 28.15
N SER A 140 8.34 -4.77 28.45
CA SER A 140 7.63 -6.00 28.04
C SER A 140 6.91 -5.88 26.70
N LEU A 141 6.86 -4.68 26.10
CA LEU A 141 6.03 -4.46 24.92
C LEU A 141 6.60 -5.22 23.71
N GLU A 142 5.77 -6.03 23.07
CA GLU A 142 6.13 -6.85 21.90
C GLU A 142 5.49 -6.29 20.63
N TYR A 143 4.24 -5.81 20.74
CA TYR A 143 3.47 -5.22 19.63
C TYR A 143 2.97 -3.83 19.97
N ILE A 144 3.17 -2.89 19.05
CA ILE A 144 2.58 -1.55 19.11
C ILE A 144 2.06 -1.11 17.74
N ASN A 145 0.80 -0.68 17.71
CA ASN A 145 0.21 0.01 16.58
C ASN A 145 -0.24 1.42 16.98
N VAL A 146 0.38 2.41 16.36
CA VAL A 146 0.13 3.84 16.51
C VAL A 146 -0.09 4.50 15.14
N SER A 147 -0.50 3.72 14.13
CA SER A 147 -0.73 4.23 12.77
C SER A 147 -1.82 5.30 12.76
N ASP A 148 -1.84 6.15 11.74
CA ASP A 148 -2.87 7.17 11.53
C ASP A 148 -3.05 8.09 12.77
N ASN A 149 -1.94 8.70 13.20
CA ASN A 149 -1.89 9.66 14.30
C ASN A 149 -1.11 10.93 13.88
N HIS A 150 -0.73 11.78 14.85
CA HIS A 150 0.02 13.01 14.62
C HIS A 150 1.37 13.02 15.34
N LEU A 151 1.98 11.84 15.53
CA LEU A 151 3.25 11.69 16.22
C LEU A 151 4.38 12.32 15.41
N SER A 152 5.22 13.11 16.08
CA SER A 152 6.43 13.71 15.49
C SER A 152 7.72 13.01 15.91
N VAL A 153 7.70 12.33 17.05
CA VAL A 153 8.83 11.59 17.63
C VAL A 153 8.31 10.34 18.32
N LEU A 154 9.08 9.25 18.24
CA LEU A 154 8.86 8.04 19.03
C LEU A 154 9.79 8.01 20.25
N PRO A 155 9.33 7.49 21.41
CA PRO A 155 10.19 7.20 22.54
C PRO A 155 11.18 6.07 22.21
N ARG A 156 12.10 5.78 23.13
CA ARG A 156 13.02 4.65 22.96
C ARG A 156 12.23 3.34 22.84
N LEU A 157 12.54 2.56 21.81
CA LEU A 157 11.90 1.27 21.55
C LEU A 157 12.42 0.22 22.55
N PRO A 158 11.54 -0.61 23.13
CA PRO A 158 11.96 -1.69 24.03
C PRO A 158 12.65 -2.82 23.24
N MET A 159 13.51 -3.58 23.93
CA MET A 159 14.29 -4.67 23.32
C MET A 159 13.41 -5.86 22.89
N SER A 160 12.28 -6.05 23.57
CA SER A 160 11.26 -7.06 23.29
C SER A 160 10.43 -6.76 22.05
N LEU A 161 10.53 -5.55 21.47
CA LEU A 161 9.64 -5.14 20.41
C LEU A 161 9.87 -5.94 19.14
N GLU A 162 8.82 -6.63 18.69
CA GLU A 162 8.78 -7.44 17.48
C GLU A 162 8.06 -6.71 16.35
N LEU A 163 6.98 -5.98 16.65
CA LEU A 163 6.21 -5.26 15.64
C LEU A 163 5.88 -3.85 16.08
N LEU A 164 6.28 -2.89 15.24
CA LEU A 164 5.88 -1.48 15.33
C LEU A 164 5.18 -1.07 14.05
N ASP A 165 3.92 -0.68 14.16
CA ASP A 165 3.23 0.07 13.11
C ASP A 165 3.09 1.53 13.55
N ALA A 166 3.83 2.41 12.89
CA ALA A 166 3.72 3.86 13.04
C ALA A 166 3.53 4.53 11.68
N ALA A 167 2.87 3.84 10.74
CA ALA A 167 2.54 4.40 9.45
C ALA A 167 1.65 5.66 9.58
N ARG A 168 1.65 6.53 8.56
CA ARG A 168 0.73 7.69 8.47
C ARG A 168 0.78 8.61 9.70
N ASN A 169 2.00 9.03 10.04
CA ASN A 169 2.27 9.99 11.11
C ASN A 169 3.10 11.18 10.57
N ALA A 170 3.67 12.00 11.45
CA ALA A 170 4.54 13.12 11.10
C ALA A 170 5.98 12.92 11.62
N LEU A 171 6.45 11.66 11.72
CA LEU A 171 7.77 11.34 12.27
C LEU A 171 8.87 11.91 11.39
N GLU A 172 9.80 12.68 11.98
CA GLU A 172 10.95 13.24 11.25
C GLU A 172 12.23 12.41 11.44
N VAL A 173 12.33 11.73 12.59
CA VAL A 173 13.49 10.94 13.01
C VAL A 173 12.99 9.64 13.64
N ILE A 174 13.72 8.56 13.38
CA ILE A 174 13.49 7.25 14.00
C ILE A 174 14.48 7.07 15.15
N PRO A 175 14.06 6.61 16.35
CA PRO A 175 14.98 6.24 17.42
C PRO A 175 15.87 5.07 16.99
N ASP A 176 16.94 4.82 17.74
CA ASP A 176 17.77 3.64 17.50
C ASP A 176 16.96 2.35 17.62
N PHE A 177 17.16 1.45 16.66
CA PHE A 177 16.57 0.13 16.71
C PHE A 177 17.22 -0.69 17.83
N PRO A 178 16.46 -1.56 18.50
CA PRO A 178 17.02 -2.47 19.48
C PRO A 178 18.13 -3.32 18.85
N GLU A 179 19.22 -3.53 19.59
CA GLU A 179 20.41 -4.24 19.09
C GLU A 179 20.08 -5.66 18.60
N ARG A 180 21.00 -6.19 17.79
CA ARG A 180 20.90 -7.46 17.08
C ARG A 180 20.64 -8.62 18.05
N ASP A 181 19.47 -9.24 17.94
CA ASP A 181 19.19 -10.56 18.48
C ASP A 181 18.85 -11.48 17.29
N ASP A 182 19.74 -12.43 17.00
CA ASP A 182 19.70 -13.26 15.79
C ASP A 182 18.48 -14.21 15.71
N HIS A 183 17.62 -14.24 16.74
CA HIS A 183 16.46 -15.14 16.81
C HIS A 183 15.10 -14.43 16.70
N ILE A 184 15.06 -13.10 16.65
CA ILE A 184 13.80 -12.33 16.67
C ILE A 184 13.60 -11.66 15.31
N ILE A 185 12.47 -11.97 14.68
CA ILE A 185 12.01 -11.31 13.45
C ILE A 185 11.34 -10.02 13.87
N ARG A 186 11.82 -8.88 13.37
CA ARG A 186 11.21 -7.58 13.67
C ARG A 186 10.58 -6.94 12.44
N ILE A 187 9.40 -6.36 12.61
CA ILE A 187 8.61 -5.74 11.55
C ILE A 187 8.33 -4.28 11.94
N PHE A 188 8.84 -3.35 11.13
CA PHE A 188 8.72 -1.91 11.36
C PHE A 188 8.01 -1.24 10.18
N TRP A 189 6.76 -0.82 10.38
CA TRP A 189 5.99 -0.08 9.37
C TRP A 189 6.07 1.40 9.70
N LEU A 190 6.85 2.14 8.91
CA LEU A 190 7.17 3.55 9.09
C LEU A 190 6.80 4.36 7.85
N ASN A 191 5.99 3.79 6.94
CA ASN A 191 5.60 4.43 5.71
C ASN A 191 4.68 5.64 5.94
N GLN A 192 4.62 6.56 4.98
CA GLN A 192 3.77 7.75 5.04
C GLN A 192 4.10 8.64 6.26
N ASN A 193 5.38 8.98 6.39
CA ASN A 193 5.90 9.85 7.44
C ASN A 193 6.75 10.97 6.82
N ARG A 194 7.48 11.72 7.66
CA ARG A 194 8.39 12.79 7.24
C ARG A 194 9.84 12.48 7.51
N ILE A 195 10.20 11.19 7.53
CA ILE A 195 11.52 10.73 7.95
C ILE A 195 12.54 11.21 6.93
N THR A 196 13.53 11.97 7.42
CA THR A 196 14.63 12.49 6.57
C THR A 196 15.95 11.75 6.80
N ALA A 197 16.10 11.15 7.98
CA ALA A 197 17.28 10.42 8.41
C ALA A 197 16.91 9.09 9.08
N ILE A 198 17.78 8.11 8.89
CA ILE A 198 17.68 6.78 9.52
C ILE A 198 18.94 6.54 10.36
N PRO A 199 18.81 5.86 11.51
CA PRO A 199 19.97 5.51 12.32
C PRO A 199 20.75 4.35 11.69
N GLU A 200 22.07 4.29 11.93
CA GLU A 200 22.92 3.19 11.44
C GLU A 200 22.52 1.83 12.06
N SER A 201 21.86 1.85 13.23
CA SER A 201 21.34 0.66 13.92
C SER A 201 20.35 -0.15 13.08
N ILE A 202 19.72 0.45 12.05
CA ILE A 202 18.85 -0.26 11.11
C ILE A 202 19.57 -1.42 10.41
N LEU A 203 20.86 -1.25 10.08
CA LEU A 203 21.65 -2.28 9.40
C LEU A 203 22.05 -3.43 10.34
N GLY A 204 21.87 -3.25 11.64
CA GLY A 204 22.15 -4.26 12.67
C GLY A 204 21.00 -5.24 12.90
N LEU A 205 19.83 -5.03 12.29
CA LEU A 205 18.69 -5.96 12.40
C LEU A 205 18.98 -7.29 11.68
N SER A 206 18.25 -8.34 12.07
CA SER A 206 18.38 -9.67 11.43
C SER A 206 17.94 -9.63 9.97
N SER A 207 18.42 -10.57 9.15
CA SER A 207 18.05 -10.66 7.73
C SER A 207 16.57 -10.92 7.47
N ASP A 208 15.89 -11.52 8.45
CA ASP A 208 14.46 -11.82 8.37
C ASP A 208 13.59 -10.63 8.80
N SER A 209 14.21 -9.57 9.37
CA SER A 209 13.50 -8.37 9.77
C SER A 209 13.10 -7.53 8.56
N VAL A 210 11.96 -6.85 8.67
CA VAL A 210 11.36 -6.03 7.62
C VAL A 210 11.18 -4.60 8.13
N VAL A 211 11.64 -3.62 7.35
CA VAL A 211 11.45 -2.20 7.62
C VAL A 211 10.83 -1.55 6.39
N ASN A 212 9.66 -0.92 6.55
CA ASN A 212 8.98 -0.18 5.49
C ASN A 212 9.06 1.33 5.74
N LEU A 213 9.89 2.01 4.95
CA LEU A 213 10.13 3.45 4.90
C LEU A 213 9.58 4.09 3.62
N ARG A 214 8.71 3.40 2.87
CA ARG A 214 8.07 4.00 1.69
C ARG A 214 7.39 5.31 2.08
N GLU A 215 7.22 6.22 1.12
CA GLU A 215 6.38 7.39 1.35
C GLU A 215 6.95 8.34 2.44
N ASN A 216 8.27 8.50 2.45
CA ASN A 216 9.02 9.39 3.36
C ASN A 216 9.89 10.39 2.59
N GLN A 217 10.43 11.39 3.28
CA GLN A 217 11.33 12.40 2.70
C GLN A 217 12.82 12.04 2.91
N LEU A 218 13.20 10.79 2.62
CA LEU A 218 14.57 10.33 2.82
C LEU A 218 15.55 11.17 2.00
N SER A 219 16.67 11.58 2.60
CA SER A 219 17.67 12.34 1.86
C SER A 219 18.31 11.48 0.75
N PRO A 220 18.64 12.07 -0.42
CA PRO A 220 19.28 11.32 -1.53
C PRO A 220 20.58 10.62 -1.15
N ARG A 221 21.33 11.20 -0.21
CA ARG A 221 22.56 10.59 0.33
C ARG A 221 22.27 9.30 1.08
N ILE A 222 21.21 9.27 1.88
CA ILE A 222 20.82 8.09 2.64
C ILE A 222 20.27 7.01 1.71
N MET A 223 19.46 7.40 0.74
CA MET A 223 18.99 6.47 -0.29
C MET A 223 20.18 5.82 -1.03
N GLN A 224 21.18 6.61 -1.42
CA GLN A 224 22.39 6.09 -2.06
C GLN A 224 23.21 5.16 -1.13
N THR A 225 23.35 5.52 0.15
CA THR A 225 24.04 4.68 1.14
C THR A 225 23.31 3.37 1.37
N LEU A 226 21.98 3.40 1.53
CA LEU A 226 21.16 2.20 1.66
C LEU A 226 21.35 1.30 0.43
N LEU A 227 21.17 1.86 -0.77
CA LEU A 227 21.38 1.14 -2.04
C LEU A 227 22.77 0.49 -2.11
N GLN A 228 23.81 1.22 -1.72
CA GLN A 228 25.18 0.71 -1.78
C GLN A 228 25.43 -0.41 -0.78
N GLN A 229 24.85 -0.33 0.43
CA GLN A 229 25.04 -1.33 1.48
C GLN A 229 24.21 -2.59 1.24
N THR A 230 22.94 -2.43 0.86
CA THR A 230 22.02 -3.56 0.63
C THR A 230 22.31 -4.31 -0.66
N ALA A 231 22.99 -3.69 -1.63
CA ALA A 231 23.41 -4.36 -2.88
C ALA A 231 24.71 -5.17 -2.75
N GLN A 232 25.37 -5.16 -1.58
CA GLN A 232 26.58 -5.97 -1.40
C GLN A 232 26.22 -7.46 -1.33
N PRO A 233 27.01 -8.34 -1.97
CA PRO A 233 26.75 -9.78 -1.98
C PRO A 233 26.80 -10.43 -0.59
N ASP A 234 27.51 -9.81 0.36
CA ASP A 234 27.63 -10.26 1.76
C ASP A 234 26.66 -9.51 2.70
N TYR A 235 25.63 -8.85 2.16
CA TYR A 235 24.63 -8.17 2.96
C TYR A 235 23.72 -9.20 3.67
N HIS A 236 23.75 -9.16 5.01
CA HIS A 236 22.94 -9.99 5.89
C HIS A 236 22.05 -9.15 6.84
N GLY A 237 21.79 -7.89 6.47
CA GLY A 237 20.90 -7.00 7.23
C GLY A 237 19.44 -7.15 6.81
N PRO A 238 18.52 -6.33 7.37
CA PRO A 238 17.08 -6.47 7.16
C PRO A 238 16.65 -6.13 5.72
N GLN A 239 15.43 -6.53 5.38
CA GLN A 239 14.73 -6.06 4.19
C GLN A 239 14.20 -4.65 4.44
N ILE A 240 14.70 -3.65 3.69
CA ILE A 240 14.30 -2.25 3.85
C ILE A 240 13.58 -1.78 2.57
N TYR A 241 12.30 -1.47 2.66
CA TYR A 241 11.51 -0.89 1.59
C TYR A 241 11.51 0.63 1.72
N PHE A 242 11.86 1.40 0.68
CA PHE A 242 11.75 2.85 0.69
C PHE A 242 11.40 3.39 -0.70
N SER A 243 10.84 4.59 -0.77
CA SER A 243 10.49 5.24 -2.03
C SER A 243 11.66 6.08 -2.55
N MET A 244 11.92 6.02 -3.85
CA MET A 244 12.94 6.84 -4.53
C MET A 244 12.41 8.22 -4.95
N SER A 245 11.15 8.53 -4.64
CA SER A 245 10.54 9.83 -4.87
C SER A 245 10.91 10.80 -3.74
N ASP A 246 11.49 11.96 -4.09
CA ASP A 246 11.59 13.09 -3.15
C ASP A 246 10.18 13.37 -2.61
N GLY A 247 9.97 13.15 -1.31
CA GLY A 247 8.65 13.08 -0.67
C GLY A 247 7.81 14.37 -0.76
N GLN A 248 7.22 14.55 -1.92
CA GLN A 248 6.05 15.39 -2.17
C GLN A 248 4.81 14.49 -2.28
N GLN A 249 4.66 13.55 -1.36
CA GLN A 249 3.45 12.73 -1.26
C GLN A 249 2.38 13.43 -0.43
N ASN A 250 2.02 14.61 -0.88
CA ASN A 250 0.70 15.15 -0.63
C ASN A 250 0.22 15.77 -1.94
N THR A 251 0.09 14.95 -2.98
CA THR A 251 -0.81 15.29 -4.09
C THR A 251 -2.23 15.21 -3.53
N PHE A 252 -2.66 16.26 -2.83
CA PHE A 252 -4.04 16.71 -3.01
C PHE A 252 -4.27 16.67 -4.50
N HIS A 253 -5.17 15.80 -4.97
CA HIS A 253 -5.43 15.63 -6.40
C HIS A 253 -5.58 17.00 -7.02
N ARG A 254 -4.58 17.42 -7.80
CA ARG A 254 -4.68 18.69 -8.47
C ARG A 254 -5.77 18.54 -9.54
N PRO A 255 -6.54 19.60 -9.78
CA PRO A 255 -7.42 19.71 -10.94
C PRO A 255 -6.78 19.10 -12.20
N LEU A 256 -7.56 18.41 -13.01
CA LEU A 256 -7.07 17.79 -14.25
C LEU A 256 -6.26 18.77 -15.11
N ALA A 257 -6.72 20.03 -15.19
CA ALA A 257 -6.02 21.10 -15.89
C ALA A 257 -4.61 21.36 -15.34
N ASP A 258 -4.41 21.31 -14.03
CA ASP A 258 -3.13 21.54 -13.38
C ASP A 258 -2.16 20.35 -13.59
N ALA A 259 -2.69 19.12 -13.57
CA ALA A 259 -1.89 17.92 -13.84
C ALA A 259 -1.38 17.92 -15.29
N VAL A 260 -2.24 18.30 -16.25
CA VAL A 260 -1.90 18.33 -17.68
C VAL A 260 -0.94 19.47 -18.00
N THR A 261 -1.19 20.67 -17.49
CA THR A 261 -0.36 21.85 -17.77
C THR A 261 1.09 21.68 -17.33
N ALA A 262 1.33 20.91 -16.26
CA ALA A 262 2.66 20.58 -15.80
C ALA A 262 3.53 19.94 -16.91
N TRP A 263 2.95 19.20 -17.85
CA TRP A 263 3.67 18.54 -18.94
C TRP A 263 4.08 19.47 -20.09
N PHE A 264 3.50 20.66 -20.18
CA PHE A 264 3.75 21.62 -21.24
C PHE A 264 4.75 22.70 -20.83
N PRO A 265 5.55 23.24 -21.78
CA PRO A 265 6.41 24.40 -21.52
C PRO A 265 5.59 25.64 -21.14
N GLU A 266 6.16 26.53 -20.33
CA GLU A 266 5.48 27.72 -19.74
C GLU A 266 4.71 28.57 -20.76
N ASN A 267 5.20 28.65 -22.00
CA ASN A 267 4.58 29.43 -23.07
C ASN A 267 3.24 28.86 -23.60
N LYS A 268 2.93 27.57 -23.34
CA LYS A 268 1.69 26.91 -23.77
C LYS A 268 0.74 26.59 -22.60
N GLN A 269 1.18 26.78 -21.35
CA GLN A 269 0.42 26.35 -20.17
C GLN A 269 -0.94 27.05 -20.04
N SER A 270 -1.03 28.35 -20.35
CA SER A 270 -2.30 29.09 -20.25
C SER A 270 -3.36 28.54 -21.20
N ASP A 271 -3.00 28.25 -22.44
CA ASP A 271 -3.93 27.78 -23.46
C ASP A 271 -4.39 26.34 -23.16
N VAL A 272 -3.46 25.48 -22.74
CA VAL A 272 -3.75 24.09 -22.36
C VAL A 272 -4.64 24.03 -21.12
N SER A 273 -4.36 24.86 -20.10
CA SER A 273 -5.17 24.95 -18.89
C SER A 273 -6.63 25.24 -19.24
N GLN A 274 -6.87 26.23 -20.11
CA GLN A 274 -8.22 26.63 -20.49
C GLN A 274 -8.97 25.52 -21.25
N ILE A 275 -8.29 24.79 -22.13
CA ILE A 275 -8.88 23.66 -22.86
C ILE A 275 -9.25 22.53 -21.90
N TRP A 276 -8.34 22.17 -20.99
CA TRP A 276 -8.52 21.01 -20.11
C TRP A 276 -9.43 21.27 -18.91
N HIS A 277 -9.64 22.52 -18.51
CA HIS A 277 -10.71 22.88 -17.58
C HIS A 277 -12.10 22.49 -18.08
N ALA A 278 -12.32 22.48 -19.41
CA ALA A 278 -13.60 22.04 -19.97
C ALA A 278 -13.86 20.54 -19.78
N PHE A 279 -12.82 19.74 -19.53
CA PHE A 279 -12.90 18.28 -19.39
C PHE A 279 -12.90 17.83 -17.91
N GLU A 280 -12.84 18.76 -16.97
CA GLU A 280 -12.68 18.48 -15.54
C GLU A 280 -13.89 17.76 -14.91
N HIS A 281 -15.07 17.90 -15.52
CA HIS A 281 -16.31 17.25 -15.08
C HIS A 281 -16.61 15.95 -15.84
N GLU A 282 -15.70 15.47 -16.69
CA GLU A 282 -15.86 14.19 -17.39
C GLU A 282 -15.65 13.02 -16.43
N GLU A 283 -16.33 11.91 -16.71
CA GLU A 283 -16.22 10.68 -15.92
C GLU A 283 -14.77 10.17 -15.94
N HIS A 284 -14.24 9.77 -14.78
CA HIS A 284 -12.84 9.34 -14.61
C HIS A 284 -11.76 10.42 -14.85
N ALA A 285 -12.11 11.71 -14.93
CA ALA A 285 -11.13 12.80 -14.99
C ALA A 285 -10.15 12.83 -13.78
N ASN A 286 -10.67 12.54 -12.59
CA ASN A 286 -9.89 12.55 -11.34
C ASN A 286 -8.86 11.41 -11.28
N THR A 287 -9.24 10.21 -11.73
CA THR A 287 -8.32 9.05 -11.78
C THR A 287 -7.25 9.27 -12.83
N PHE A 288 -7.60 9.90 -13.96
CA PHE A 288 -6.62 10.30 -14.98
C PHE A 288 -5.64 11.37 -14.46
N SER A 289 -6.09 12.35 -13.69
CA SER A 289 -5.22 13.33 -13.03
C SER A 289 -4.22 12.63 -12.09
N ALA A 290 -4.70 11.69 -11.27
CA ALA A 290 -3.84 10.90 -10.38
C ALA A 290 -2.79 10.07 -11.16
N PHE A 291 -3.17 9.51 -12.31
CA PHE A 291 -2.23 8.81 -13.19
C PHE A 291 -1.15 9.75 -13.73
N LEU A 292 -1.51 10.93 -14.21
CA LEU A 292 -0.54 11.91 -14.73
C LEU A 292 0.43 12.39 -13.65
N ASP A 293 -0.04 12.54 -12.42
CA ASP A 293 0.80 12.90 -11.28
C ASP A 293 1.83 11.83 -10.98
N ARG A 294 1.39 10.57 -10.89
CA ARG A 294 2.28 9.41 -10.73
C ARG A 294 3.29 9.30 -11.87
N LEU A 295 2.83 9.46 -13.12
CA LEU A 295 3.71 9.44 -14.28
C LEU A 295 4.73 10.58 -14.25
N SER A 296 4.33 11.77 -13.78
CA SER A 296 5.22 12.93 -13.64
C SER A 296 6.24 12.76 -12.52
N ASP A 297 5.95 11.91 -11.53
CA ASP A 297 6.83 11.67 -10.40
C ASP A 297 8.02 10.77 -10.74
N THR A 298 7.94 10.06 -11.87
CA THR A 298 9.01 9.21 -12.38
C THR A 298 10.28 10.01 -12.69
N VAL A 299 11.45 9.45 -12.36
CA VAL A 299 12.77 10.08 -12.62
C VAL A 299 12.96 10.49 -14.09
N SER A 300 12.33 9.75 -15.00
CA SER A 300 12.34 9.99 -16.44
C SER A 300 11.51 11.20 -16.85
N ALA A 301 10.33 11.39 -16.25
CA ALA A 301 9.53 12.59 -16.47
C ALA A 301 10.21 13.84 -15.93
N ARG A 302 11.01 13.73 -14.85
CA ARG A 302 11.74 14.85 -14.26
C ARG A 302 13.01 15.22 -15.05
N ASN A 303 13.73 14.24 -15.61
CA ASN A 303 15.08 14.46 -16.13
C ASN A 303 15.24 14.26 -17.65
N THR A 304 14.26 13.65 -18.33
CA THR A 304 14.34 13.39 -19.77
C THR A 304 13.33 14.24 -20.53
N SER A 305 13.81 15.28 -21.21
CA SER A 305 12.98 16.19 -22.02
C SER A 305 12.19 15.46 -23.10
N GLY A 306 12.79 14.46 -23.75
CA GLY A 306 12.13 13.68 -24.81
C GLY A 306 10.92 12.88 -24.34
N PHE A 307 10.89 12.43 -23.08
CA PHE A 307 9.71 11.72 -22.54
C PHE A 307 8.57 12.71 -22.29
N ARG A 308 8.85 13.88 -21.71
CA ARG A 308 7.85 14.93 -21.51
C ARG A 308 7.25 15.40 -22.85
N GLU A 309 8.07 15.54 -23.88
CA GLU A 309 7.62 15.90 -25.23
C GLU A 309 6.66 14.84 -25.82
N GLN A 310 6.95 13.55 -25.62
CA GLN A 310 6.09 12.46 -26.06
C GLN A 310 4.73 12.47 -25.35
N VAL A 311 4.73 12.68 -24.03
CA VAL A 311 3.50 12.79 -23.22
C VAL A 311 2.70 14.03 -23.62
N ALA A 312 3.35 15.18 -23.82
CA ALA A 312 2.70 16.41 -24.25
C ALA A 312 2.05 16.27 -25.64
N ALA A 313 2.75 15.68 -26.62
CA ALA A 313 2.21 15.43 -27.95
C ALA A 313 1.02 14.45 -27.93
N TRP A 314 1.03 13.50 -26.99
CA TRP A 314 -0.09 12.60 -26.76
C TRP A 314 -1.30 13.34 -26.14
N LEU A 315 -1.08 14.17 -25.12
CA LEU A 315 -2.13 15.00 -24.52
C LEU A 315 -2.77 15.98 -25.54
N GLU A 316 -1.99 16.54 -26.48
CA GLU A 316 -2.54 17.34 -27.57
C GLU A 316 -3.53 16.52 -28.42
N LYS A 317 -3.25 15.24 -28.72
CA LYS A 317 -4.17 14.37 -29.47
C LYS A 317 -5.45 14.06 -28.68
N LEU A 318 -5.35 13.85 -27.36
CA LEU A 318 -6.51 13.63 -26.49
C LEU A 318 -7.42 14.86 -26.41
N SER A 319 -6.85 16.06 -26.47
CA SER A 319 -7.63 17.29 -26.47
C SER A 319 -8.49 17.45 -27.74
N ALA A 320 -8.07 16.84 -28.86
CA ALA A 320 -8.74 16.96 -30.16
C ALA A 320 -9.88 15.94 -30.38
N SER A 321 -9.84 14.77 -29.70
CA SER A 321 -10.81 13.69 -29.89
C SER A 321 -11.47 13.29 -28.56
N ALA A 322 -12.78 13.52 -28.47
CA ALA A 322 -13.58 13.17 -27.29
C ALA A 322 -13.65 11.65 -27.07
N GLU A 323 -13.73 10.86 -28.14
CA GLU A 323 -13.76 9.40 -28.06
C GLU A 323 -12.43 8.84 -27.53
N LEU A 324 -11.30 9.33 -28.07
CA LEU A 324 -9.97 8.92 -27.60
C LEU A 324 -9.73 9.32 -26.14
N ARG A 325 -10.18 10.51 -25.75
CA ARG A 325 -10.06 11.00 -24.37
C ARG A 325 -10.84 10.11 -23.41
N GLN A 326 -12.10 9.80 -23.70
CA GLN A 326 -12.91 8.94 -22.83
C GLN A 326 -12.31 7.53 -22.71
N GLN A 327 -11.90 6.92 -23.83
CA GLN A 327 -11.25 5.60 -23.79
C GLN A 327 -9.94 5.62 -22.96
N SER A 328 -9.18 6.72 -23.04
CA SER A 328 -7.95 6.89 -22.26
C SER A 328 -8.22 7.07 -20.77
N PHE A 329 -9.30 7.78 -20.40
CA PHE A 329 -9.69 7.95 -19.00
C PHE A 329 -10.15 6.64 -18.38
N THR A 330 -10.93 5.82 -19.10
CA THR A 330 -11.33 4.48 -18.65
C THR A 330 -10.11 3.58 -18.43
N VAL A 331 -9.16 3.54 -19.37
CA VAL A 331 -7.93 2.74 -19.24
C VAL A 331 -7.12 3.16 -18.01
N ALA A 332 -7.04 4.47 -17.73
CA ALA A 332 -6.37 4.97 -16.52
C ALA A 332 -7.13 4.62 -15.24
N ALA A 333 -8.46 4.66 -15.25
CA ALA A 333 -9.30 4.28 -14.13
C ALA A 333 -9.14 2.80 -13.76
N ASP A 334 -9.23 1.90 -14.74
CA ASP A 334 -9.06 0.45 -14.57
C ASP A 334 -7.68 0.12 -13.96
N ALA A 335 -6.65 0.87 -14.36
CA ALA A 335 -5.31 0.71 -13.83
C ALA A 335 -5.17 1.20 -12.37
N THR A 336 -5.85 2.30 -12.01
CA THR A 336 -5.85 2.80 -10.63
C THR A 336 -6.69 1.96 -9.67
N GLU A 337 -7.71 1.26 -10.16
CA GLU A 337 -8.57 0.39 -9.34
C GLU A 337 -8.01 -1.03 -9.16
N SER A 338 -7.34 -1.58 -10.18
CA SER A 338 -7.02 -3.02 -10.22
C SER A 338 -5.63 -3.42 -9.72
N CYS A 339 -4.68 -2.51 -9.51
CA CYS A 339 -3.37 -2.81 -8.89
C CYS A 339 -2.60 -1.53 -8.54
N GLU A 340 -2.11 -1.41 -7.31
CA GLU A 340 -1.50 -0.17 -6.78
C GLU A 340 -0.19 0.28 -7.48
N ASP A 341 0.47 -0.54 -8.32
CA ASP A 341 1.84 -0.24 -8.80
C ASP A 341 2.06 -0.18 -10.35
N ARG A 342 1.01 -0.24 -11.20
CA ARG A 342 1.21 -0.55 -12.65
C ARG A 342 1.27 0.63 -13.62
N VAL A 343 2.12 1.63 -13.37
CA VAL A 343 2.17 2.84 -14.22
C VAL A 343 2.77 2.56 -15.62
N ALA A 344 3.76 1.66 -15.73
CA ALA A 344 4.39 1.28 -17.02
C ALA A 344 3.40 0.56 -17.97
N LEU A 345 2.67 -0.42 -17.44
CA LEU A 345 1.63 -1.14 -18.17
C LEU A 345 0.53 -0.19 -18.64
N THR A 346 0.11 0.73 -17.77
CA THR A 346 -0.92 1.73 -18.10
C THR A 346 -0.48 2.61 -19.25
N TRP A 347 0.77 3.09 -19.24
CA TRP A 347 1.34 3.85 -20.34
C TRP A 347 1.32 3.08 -21.68
N ASN A 348 1.69 1.79 -21.67
CA ASN A 348 1.64 0.96 -22.86
C ASN A 348 0.21 0.73 -23.36
N ASN A 349 -0.74 0.51 -22.44
CA ASN A 349 -2.16 0.37 -22.78
C ASN A 349 -2.74 1.66 -23.38
N LEU A 350 -2.40 2.83 -22.84
CA LEU A 350 -2.82 4.12 -23.39
C LEU A 350 -2.28 4.34 -24.81
N ARG A 351 -1.03 3.95 -25.06
CA ARG A 351 -0.45 3.96 -26.41
C ARG A 351 -1.16 2.99 -27.35
N LYS A 352 -1.51 1.79 -26.88
CA LYS A 352 -2.31 0.82 -27.65
C LYS A 352 -3.68 1.41 -28.02
N THR A 353 -4.36 2.08 -27.08
CA THR A 353 -5.64 2.76 -27.33
C THR A 353 -5.52 3.84 -28.39
N LEU A 354 -4.46 4.66 -28.35
CA LEU A 354 -4.17 5.64 -29.42
C LEU A 354 -4.05 4.95 -30.79
N LEU A 355 -3.30 3.85 -30.88
CA LEU A 355 -3.12 3.13 -32.14
C LEU A 355 -4.40 2.48 -32.65
N VAL A 356 -5.24 1.94 -31.76
CA VAL A 356 -6.57 1.43 -32.11
C VAL A 356 -7.43 2.54 -32.70
N HIS A 357 -7.43 3.72 -32.07
CA HIS A 357 -8.18 4.87 -32.56
C HIS A 357 -7.68 5.31 -33.95
N GLN A 358 -6.36 5.47 -34.13
CA GLN A 358 -5.78 5.84 -35.42
C GLN A 358 -6.05 4.79 -36.53
N ALA A 359 -6.02 3.51 -36.18
CA ALA A 359 -6.40 2.43 -37.09
C ALA A 359 -7.90 2.50 -37.45
N SER A 360 -8.77 2.80 -36.47
CA SER A 360 -10.20 2.96 -36.70
C SER A 360 -10.56 4.17 -37.57
N GLU A 361 -9.72 5.22 -37.57
CA GLU A 361 -9.84 6.39 -38.45
C GLU A 361 -9.32 6.12 -39.88
N GLY A 362 -8.67 4.97 -40.10
CA GLY A 362 -8.20 4.53 -41.42
C GLY A 362 -6.77 4.93 -41.77
N LEU A 363 -5.95 5.30 -40.78
CA LEU A 363 -4.55 5.72 -41.00
C LEU A 363 -3.71 4.63 -41.69
N PHE A 364 -4.05 3.35 -41.48
CA PHE A 364 -3.28 2.20 -41.97
C PHE A 364 -3.97 1.42 -43.10
N ASP A 365 -5.10 1.90 -43.64
CA ASP A 365 -5.91 1.17 -44.63
C ASP A 365 -5.12 0.81 -45.91
N ASN A 366 -4.13 1.64 -46.28
CA ASN A 366 -3.26 1.42 -47.45
C ASN A 366 -1.79 1.15 -47.10
N ASP A 367 -1.45 1.06 -45.81
CA ASP A 367 -0.07 0.88 -45.34
C ASP A 367 0.01 -0.15 -44.22
N THR A 368 -0.34 -1.38 -44.59
CA THR A 368 -0.21 -2.55 -43.71
C THR A 368 1.25 -2.84 -43.34
N GLY A 369 2.21 -2.37 -44.15
CA GLY A 369 3.64 -2.46 -43.86
C GLY A 369 4.04 -1.62 -42.65
N ALA A 370 3.59 -0.37 -42.58
CA ALA A 370 3.78 0.48 -41.41
C ALA A 370 3.10 -0.12 -40.17
N LEU A 371 1.87 -0.62 -40.31
CA LEU A 371 1.17 -1.27 -39.19
C LEU A 371 1.89 -2.52 -38.69
N LEU A 372 2.44 -3.34 -39.59
CA LEU A 372 3.22 -4.52 -39.23
C LEU A 372 4.51 -4.14 -38.50
N SER A 373 5.22 -3.11 -38.97
CA SER A 373 6.43 -2.62 -38.32
C SER A 373 6.15 -2.08 -36.91
N LEU A 374 5.03 -1.37 -36.75
CA LEU A 374 4.57 -0.84 -35.48
C LEU A 374 4.10 -1.95 -34.53
N GLY A 375 3.41 -2.96 -35.06
CA GLY A 375 3.00 -4.16 -34.33
C GLY A 375 4.21 -4.90 -33.78
N ARG A 376 5.29 -5.08 -34.58
CA ARG A 376 6.55 -5.67 -34.10
C ARG A 376 7.17 -4.84 -32.98
N GLU A 377 7.17 -3.53 -33.11
CA GLU A 377 7.69 -2.66 -32.05
C GLU A 377 6.88 -2.76 -30.76
N MET A 378 5.55 -2.73 -30.84
CA MET A 378 4.67 -2.87 -29.68
C MET A 378 4.82 -4.24 -29.00
N PHE A 379 4.97 -5.30 -29.78
CA PHE A 379 5.24 -6.65 -29.26
C PHE A 379 6.56 -6.71 -28.47
N ARG A 380 7.62 -6.09 -28.99
CA ARG A 380 8.91 -5.99 -28.29
C ARG A 380 8.77 -5.21 -26.98
N LEU A 381 8.02 -4.11 -26.98
CA LEU A 381 7.76 -3.29 -25.78
C LEU A 381 6.95 -4.03 -24.72
N GLU A 382 6.01 -4.90 -25.11
CA GLU A 382 5.22 -5.75 -24.20
C GLU A 382 6.11 -6.80 -23.53
N ILE A 383 7.00 -7.46 -24.29
CA ILE A 383 7.97 -8.41 -23.70
C ILE A 383 8.95 -7.70 -22.77
N LEU A 384 9.39 -6.48 -23.11
CA LEU A 384 10.26 -5.70 -22.23
C LEU A 384 9.56 -5.29 -20.92
N GLU A 385 8.24 -5.10 -20.93
CA GLU A 385 7.44 -4.87 -19.72
C GLU A 385 7.41 -6.15 -18.86
N ASP A 386 7.13 -7.30 -19.45
CA ASP A 386 7.20 -8.60 -18.75
C ASP A 386 8.56 -8.80 -18.07
N ILE A 387 9.65 -8.51 -18.80
CA ILE A 387 11.02 -8.63 -18.31
C ILE A 387 11.30 -7.62 -17.19
N ALA A 388 10.88 -6.37 -17.37
CA ALA A 388 11.05 -5.33 -16.35
C ALA A 388 10.33 -5.73 -15.07
N ARG A 389 9.09 -6.20 -15.17
CA ARG A 389 8.28 -6.67 -14.04
C ARG A 389 8.93 -7.85 -13.31
N ASP A 390 9.42 -8.85 -14.04
CA ASP A 390 10.12 -9.98 -13.41
C ASP A 390 11.45 -9.55 -12.77
N LYS A 391 12.14 -8.57 -13.37
CA LYS A 391 13.35 -8.00 -12.77
C LYS A 391 13.04 -7.19 -11.52
N VAL A 392 11.97 -6.40 -11.50
CA VAL A 392 11.53 -5.62 -10.33
C VAL A 392 11.23 -6.54 -9.15
N ARG A 393 10.65 -7.73 -9.39
CA ARG A 393 10.48 -8.74 -8.32
C ARG A 393 11.79 -9.20 -7.67
N THR A 394 12.92 -9.07 -8.37
CA THR A 394 14.26 -9.39 -7.84
C THR A 394 14.99 -8.18 -7.27
N LEU A 395 14.50 -6.96 -7.55
CA LEU A 395 15.09 -5.71 -7.12
C LEU A 395 14.28 -5.14 -5.97
N HIS A 396 14.95 -4.81 -4.88
CA HIS A 396 14.26 -4.35 -3.66
C HIS A 396 14.06 -2.82 -3.62
N PHE A 397 14.58 -2.08 -4.61
CA PHE A 397 14.81 -0.62 -4.51
C PHE A 397 14.51 0.22 -5.77
N VAL A 398 13.84 -0.32 -6.81
CA VAL A 398 13.65 0.37 -8.10
C VAL A 398 12.21 0.29 -8.58
N ASP A 399 11.64 1.41 -9.03
CA ASP A 399 10.30 1.49 -9.62
C ASP A 399 10.24 0.70 -10.94
N GLU A 400 9.12 0.01 -11.20
CA GLU A 400 8.88 -0.74 -12.43
C GLU A 400 9.08 0.11 -13.69
N ILE A 401 8.66 1.39 -13.65
CA ILE A 401 8.89 2.31 -14.76
C ILE A 401 10.38 2.55 -15.00
N GLU A 402 11.19 2.65 -13.95
CA GLU A 402 12.62 2.95 -14.10
C GLU A 402 13.38 1.79 -14.71
N VAL A 403 13.06 0.56 -14.29
CA VAL A 403 13.59 -0.67 -14.89
C VAL A 403 13.13 -0.79 -16.34
N TYR A 404 11.84 -0.56 -16.60
CA TYR A 404 11.25 -0.63 -17.94
C TYR A 404 11.87 0.38 -18.91
N LEU A 405 11.95 1.65 -18.51
CA LEU A 405 12.56 2.70 -19.32
C LEU A 405 14.06 2.47 -19.52
N ALA A 406 14.76 1.94 -18.51
CA ALA A 406 16.16 1.53 -18.68
C ALA A 406 16.31 0.48 -19.78
N PHE A 407 15.47 -0.56 -19.81
CA PHE A 407 15.47 -1.53 -20.90
C PHE A 407 15.11 -0.88 -22.25
N GLN A 408 14.06 -0.06 -22.29
CA GLN A 408 13.59 0.60 -23.50
C GLN A 408 14.67 1.50 -24.13
N THR A 409 15.34 2.33 -23.33
CA THR A 409 16.40 3.22 -23.82
C THR A 409 17.67 2.46 -24.21
N MET A 410 18.10 1.49 -23.40
CA MET A 410 19.36 0.75 -23.66
C MET A 410 19.26 -0.23 -24.82
N LEU A 411 18.07 -0.79 -25.06
CA LEU A 411 17.82 -1.70 -26.17
C LEU A 411 17.22 -1.00 -27.40
N ALA A 412 17.01 0.32 -27.35
CA ALA A 412 16.39 1.09 -28.43
C ALA A 412 17.05 0.86 -29.79
N GLU A 413 18.38 0.99 -29.86
CA GLU A 413 19.11 0.78 -31.12
C GLU A 413 19.11 -0.68 -31.56
N LYS A 414 19.28 -1.61 -30.61
CA LYS A 414 19.42 -3.04 -30.89
C LYS A 414 18.12 -3.70 -31.33
N LEU A 415 17.02 -3.28 -30.73
CA LEU A 415 15.66 -3.77 -30.98
C LEU A 415 14.87 -2.82 -31.90
N GLN A 416 15.51 -1.79 -32.47
CA GLN A 416 14.90 -0.83 -33.40
C GLN A 416 13.60 -0.21 -32.86
N LEU A 417 13.62 0.23 -31.60
CA LEU A 417 12.47 0.86 -30.95
C LEU A 417 12.42 2.33 -31.35
N SER A 418 11.61 2.68 -32.35
CA SER A 418 11.49 4.04 -32.88
C SER A 418 10.85 5.02 -31.89
N THR A 419 10.03 4.49 -30.98
CA THR A 419 9.27 5.22 -29.96
C THR A 419 9.97 5.25 -28.60
N ALA A 420 11.18 4.69 -28.50
CA ALA A 420 12.00 4.74 -27.31
C ALA A 420 12.67 6.10 -27.14
N VAL A 421 12.70 6.56 -25.89
CA VAL A 421 13.37 7.80 -25.53
C VAL A 421 14.88 7.57 -25.54
N LYS A 422 15.61 8.37 -26.32
CA LYS A 422 17.03 8.12 -26.65
C LYS A 422 18.03 8.54 -25.55
N GLU A 423 17.61 9.28 -24.52
CA GLU A 423 18.50 9.73 -23.45
C GLU A 423 17.93 9.43 -22.06
N MET A 424 18.72 8.76 -21.21
CA MET A 424 18.53 8.70 -19.77
C MET A 424 19.85 9.01 -19.07
N ARG A 425 19.86 10.01 -18.19
CA ARG A 425 21.09 10.47 -17.48
C ARG A 425 21.45 9.64 -16.22
N PHE A 426 20.60 8.71 -15.78
CA PHE A 426 20.78 7.95 -14.52
C PHE A 426 20.78 6.43 -14.73
N TYR A 427 21.61 5.94 -15.67
CA TYR A 427 21.83 4.53 -15.95
C TYR A 427 22.20 3.66 -14.72
N GLY A 428 22.94 4.21 -13.76
CA GLY A 428 23.46 3.45 -12.63
C GLY A 428 22.45 3.13 -11.52
N VAL A 429 21.21 3.61 -11.63
CA VAL A 429 20.21 3.56 -10.54
C VAL A 429 19.15 2.48 -10.75
N SER A 430 18.96 1.98 -11.99
CA SER A 430 17.88 1.03 -12.32
C SER A 430 18.15 -0.43 -11.94
N GLY A 431 19.34 -0.76 -11.42
CA GLY A 431 19.71 -2.15 -11.08
C GLY A 431 19.83 -3.10 -12.29
N VAL A 432 19.75 -2.58 -13.52
CA VAL A 432 19.85 -3.36 -14.76
C VAL A 432 21.31 -3.58 -15.13
N THR A 433 21.76 -4.84 -15.11
CA THR A 433 23.14 -5.19 -15.46
C THR A 433 23.34 -5.35 -16.97
N ALA A 434 24.58 -5.30 -17.43
CA ALA A 434 24.91 -5.61 -18.82
C ALA A 434 24.54 -7.05 -19.23
N ASN A 435 24.44 -7.97 -18.27
CA ASN A 435 23.97 -9.33 -18.54
C ASN A 435 22.46 -9.36 -18.74
N ASP A 436 21.70 -8.65 -17.90
CA ASP A 436 20.25 -8.54 -18.04
C ASP A 436 19.87 -7.97 -19.41
N LEU A 437 20.59 -6.95 -19.91
CA LEU A 437 20.36 -6.39 -21.24
C LEU A 437 20.56 -7.42 -22.38
N ARG A 438 21.60 -8.25 -22.28
CA ARG A 438 21.84 -9.30 -23.29
C ARG A 438 20.78 -10.39 -23.24
N THR A 439 20.39 -10.81 -22.04
CA THR A 439 19.35 -11.82 -21.84
C THR A 439 18.00 -11.29 -22.34
N ALA A 440 17.67 -10.05 -22.02
CA ALA A 440 16.45 -9.40 -22.48
C ALA A 440 16.41 -9.29 -24.02
N GLU A 441 17.51 -8.86 -24.65
CA GLU A 441 17.61 -8.83 -26.11
C GLU A 441 17.39 -10.21 -26.74
N ALA A 442 18.04 -11.25 -26.21
CA ALA A 442 17.90 -12.62 -26.71
C ALA A 442 16.47 -13.15 -26.53
N MET A 443 15.85 -12.87 -25.39
CA MET A 443 14.50 -13.31 -25.07
C MET A 443 13.46 -12.64 -25.96
N VAL A 444 13.58 -11.32 -26.19
CA VAL A 444 12.71 -10.59 -27.12
C VAL A 444 12.81 -11.18 -28.53
N ARG A 445 14.03 -11.41 -29.05
CA ARG A 445 14.21 -12.01 -30.38
C ARG A 445 13.64 -13.41 -30.49
N SER A 446 13.83 -14.23 -29.45
CA SER A 446 13.31 -15.60 -29.42
C SER A 446 11.78 -15.62 -29.39
N ARG A 447 11.14 -14.78 -28.56
CA ARG A 447 9.66 -14.71 -28.51
C ARG A 447 9.10 -14.09 -29.79
N GLU A 448 9.77 -13.11 -30.39
CA GLU A 448 9.34 -12.53 -31.67
C GLU A 448 9.31 -13.56 -32.82
N GLU A 449 10.25 -14.51 -32.85
CA GLU A 449 10.24 -15.56 -33.88
C GLU A 449 9.08 -16.56 -33.70
N ASN A 450 8.69 -16.85 -32.45
CA ASN A 450 7.76 -17.94 -32.15
C ASN A 450 6.31 -17.50 -31.88
N GLU A 451 6.11 -16.29 -31.33
CA GLU A 451 4.81 -15.86 -30.80
C GLU A 451 4.21 -14.68 -31.56
N PHE A 452 5.00 -13.94 -32.36
CA PHE A 452 4.57 -12.69 -32.96
C PHE A 452 3.37 -12.84 -33.90
N THR A 453 3.32 -13.90 -34.71
CA THR A 453 2.22 -14.11 -35.66
C THR A 453 0.89 -14.29 -34.96
N ASP A 454 0.89 -15.08 -33.88
CA ASP A 454 -0.29 -15.37 -33.08
C ASP A 454 -0.73 -14.12 -32.33
N TRP A 455 0.23 -13.42 -31.71
CA TRP A 455 -0.02 -12.14 -31.04
C TRP A 455 -0.61 -11.08 -31.99
N PHE A 456 -0.02 -10.92 -33.19
CA PHE A 456 -0.47 -9.93 -34.17
C PHE A 456 -1.89 -10.25 -34.67
N SER A 457 -2.22 -11.53 -34.82
CA SER A 457 -3.56 -11.97 -35.22
C SER A 457 -4.65 -11.59 -34.21
N LEU A 458 -4.28 -11.40 -32.94
CA LEU A 458 -5.17 -10.99 -31.84
C LEU A 458 -5.05 -9.50 -31.49
N TRP A 459 -4.20 -8.75 -32.19
CA TRP A 459 -3.89 -7.38 -31.85
C TRP A 459 -5.02 -6.41 -32.24
N GLY A 460 -5.46 -5.58 -31.29
CA GLY A 460 -6.61 -4.69 -31.46
C GLY A 460 -6.57 -3.77 -32.69
N PRO A 461 -5.48 -3.03 -32.94
CA PRO A 461 -5.35 -2.19 -34.15
C PRO A 461 -5.45 -2.99 -35.45
N TRP A 462 -4.96 -4.23 -35.48
CA TRP A 462 -5.09 -5.11 -36.65
C TRP A 462 -6.56 -5.50 -36.88
N HIS A 463 -7.31 -5.83 -35.83
CA HIS A 463 -8.76 -6.06 -35.94
C HIS A 463 -9.52 -4.83 -36.42
N ALA A 464 -9.13 -3.63 -35.97
CA ALA A 464 -9.75 -2.38 -36.41
C ALA A 464 -9.58 -2.15 -37.92
N VAL A 465 -8.37 -2.42 -38.46
CA VAL A 465 -8.14 -2.36 -39.91
C VAL A 465 -8.93 -3.44 -40.64
N LEU A 466 -8.89 -4.71 -40.19
CA LEU A 466 -9.62 -5.80 -40.82
C LEU A 466 -11.13 -5.54 -40.90
N LYS A 467 -11.73 -5.00 -39.84
CA LYS A 467 -13.15 -4.62 -39.83
C LYS A 467 -13.50 -3.57 -40.89
N ARG A 468 -12.55 -2.71 -41.25
CA ARG A 468 -12.74 -1.64 -42.24
C ARG A 468 -12.44 -2.08 -43.66
N THR A 469 -11.32 -2.76 -43.87
CA THR A 469 -10.80 -3.09 -45.20
C THR A 469 -11.29 -4.44 -45.71
N GLU A 470 -11.53 -5.41 -44.82
CA GLU A 470 -11.83 -6.82 -45.14
C GLU A 470 -13.06 -7.31 -44.34
N ALA A 471 -14.13 -6.48 -44.33
CA ALA A 471 -15.32 -6.70 -43.51
C ALA A 471 -15.98 -8.08 -43.74
N ASP A 472 -16.02 -8.56 -44.98
CA ASP A 472 -16.62 -9.86 -45.33
C ASP A 472 -15.88 -11.03 -44.68
N ARG A 473 -14.54 -11.00 -44.70
CA ARG A 473 -13.71 -12.04 -44.08
C ARG A 473 -13.78 -11.98 -42.56
N TRP A 474 -13.85 -10.77 -42.00
CA TRP A 474 -14.04 -10.58 -40.56
C TRP A 474 -15.39 -11.13 -40.09
N ALA A 475 -16.47 -10.85 -40.82
CA ALA A 475 -17.81 -11.36 -40.49
C ALA A 475 -17.87 -12.90 -40.52
N LEU A 476 -17.25 -13.52 -41.53
CA LEU A 476 -17.15 -14.97 -41.63
C LEU A 476 -16.38 -15.59 -40.44
N ALA A 477 -15.26 -14.97 -40.03
CA ALA A 477 -14.49 -15.44 -38.88
C ALA A 477 -15.29 -15.33 -37.57
N GLU A 478 -16.09 -14.27 -37.42
CA GLU A 478 -16.95 -14.09 -36.25
C GLU A 478 -18.07 -15.13 -36.20
N GLU A 479 -18.69 -15.45 -37.34
CA GLU A 479 -19.69 -16.52 -37.47
C GLU A 479 -19.12 -17.89 -37.08
N GLN A 480 -17.93 -18.23 -37.60
CA GLN A 480 -17.22 -19.47 -37.24
C GLN A 480 -16.89 -19.55 -35.74
N LYS A 481 -16.56 -18.42 -35.11
CA LYS A 481 -16.32 -18.35 -33.66
C LYS A 481 -17.58 -18.69 -32.88
N TYR A 482 -18.74 -18.16 -33.28
CA TYR A 482 -20.03 -18.48 -32.66
C TYR A 482 -20.39 -19.96 -32.85
N GLU A 483 -20.18 -20.52 -34.04
CA GLU A 483 -20.40 -21.96 -34.28
C GLU A 483 -19.52 -22.85 -33.37
N MET A 484 -18.25 -22.48 -33.15
CA MET A 484 -17.37 -23.20 -32.23
C MET A 484 -17.80 -23.05 -30.76
N LEU A 485 -18.30 -21.87 -30.37
CA LEU A 485 -18.84 -21.62 -29.03
C LEU A 485 -20.08 -22.47 -28.75
N GLU A 486 -20.96 -22.64 -29.72
CA GLU A 486 -22.17 -23.45 -29.56
C GLU A 486 -21.89 -24.96 -29.60
N ASN A 487 -21.03 -25.41 -30.52
CA ASN A 487 -20.90 -26.84 -30.83
C ASN A 487 -19.69 -27.52 -30.17
N GLU A 488 -18.55 -26.83 -30.06
CA GLU A 488 -17.28 -27.46 -29.62
C GLU A 488 -16.86 -27.05 -28.21
N TYR A 489 -17.26 -25.86 -27.75
CA TYR A 489 -16.82 -25.32 -26.46
C TYR A 489 -17.19 -26.19 -25.26
N PRO A 490 -18.44 -26.71 -25.12
CA PRO A 490 -18.80 -27.57 -23.99
C PRO A 490 -17.95 -28.84 -23.93
N GLN A 491 -17.67 -29.45 -25.09
CA GLN A 491 -16.88 -30.66 -25.19
C GLN A 491 -15.39 -30.40 -24.90
N ARG A 492 -14.82 -29.32 -25.44
CA ARG A 492 -13.43 -28.92 -25.17
C ARG A 492 -13.20 -28.59 -23.70
N VAL A 493 -14.16 -27.95 -23.02
CA VAL A 493 -14.10 -27.70 -21.58
C VAL A 493 -14.14 -29.01 -20.80
N ALA A 494 -15.05 -29.93 -21.15
CA ALA A 494 -15.14 -31.24 -20.52
C ALA A 494 -13.85 -32.07 -20.67
N ASP A 495 -13.23 -32.05 -21.86
CA ASP A 495 -11.99 -32.78 -22.14
C ASP A 495 -10.79 -32.16 -21.38
N ARG A 496 -10.74 -30.83 -21.26
CA ARG A 496 -9.69 -30.14 -20.50
C ARG A 496 -9.83 -30.38 -18.99
N LEU A 497 -11.06 -30.41 -18.46
CA LEU A 497 -11.34 -30.75 -17.06
C LEU A 497 -10.95 -32.20 -16.74
N LYS A 498 -11.21 -33.14 -17.66
CA LYS A 498 -10.78 -34.55 -17.52
C LYS A 498 -9.27 -34.73 -17.57
N ALA A 499 -8.55 -33.91 -18.34
CA ALA A 499 -7.08 -33.94 -18.41
C ALA A 499 -6.39 -33.28 -17.21
N SER A 500 -7.16 -32.59 -16.34
CA SER A 500 -6.65 -31.88 -15.15
C SER A 500 -6.82 -32.68 -13.84
N VAL A 501 -7.36 -33.90 -13.93
CA VAL A 501 -7.48 -34.91 -12.86
C VAL A 501 -6.48 -36.02 -13.14
#